data_AF-A0AAN7BSV8-F1
#
_entry.id   AF-A0AAN7BSV8-F1
#
_cell.length_a   1.000
_cell.length_b   1.000
_cell.length_c   1.000
_cell.angle_alpha   90.00
_cell.angle_beta   90.00
_cell.angle_gamma   90.00
#
_symmetry.space_group_name_H-M   'P 1'
#
loop_
_entity.id
_entity.type
_entity.pdbx_description
1 polymer ?
#
loop_
_entity_poly.entity_id
_entity_poly.type
_entity_poly.pdbx_seq_one_letter_code
_entity_poly.pdbx_strand_id
1 'polypeptide(L)'
;MSIYILSSSTSPPSHKPNQTKPQSQTNTQIQSKIMKTTTTLLPFLAATPAAQANIHVGFSARYGNAACPSPGFGCGCISSGIGRACVNPQYENLWKGPSVNWFSTNSICNSPKLDFWRQPDGHWNIYVSGQVGQKKGECWKADTTASCLGGEVEWFNWFWCYTEYCG
;
A
#
# COMPACT_ATOMS: atom_id res chain seq x y z
N MET A 1 -25.13 36.70 19.89
CA MET A 1 -25.57 36.55 18.49
C MET A 1 -24.76 35.39 17.92
N SER A 2 -25.37 34.22 17.81
CA SER A 2 -24.63 32.96 17.56
C SER A 2 -25.01 32.40 16.20
N ILE A 3 -24.02 32.22 15.33
CA ILE A 3 -24.21 31.70 13.97
C ILE A 3 -23.85 30.20 13.99
N TYR A 4 -24.85 29.35 13.79
CA TYR A 4 -24.63 27.92 13.57
C TYR A 4 -24.39 27.69 12.07
N ILE A 5 -23.24 27.10 11.73
CA ILE A 5 -22.94 26.65 10.37
C ILE A 5 -23.30 25.16 10.27
N LEU A 6 -24.29 24.85 9.42
CA LEU A 6 -24.66 23.48 9.08
C LEU A 6 -23.70 22.95 8.01
N SER A 7 -22.90 21.95 8.35
CA SER A 7 -22.06 21.21 7.40
C SER A 7 -22.82 19.98 6.89
N SER A 8 -23.21 19.99 5.63
CA SER A 8 -23.89 18.87 4.96
C SER A 8 -22.90 17.77 4.56
N SER A 9 -22.98 16.61 5.21
CA SER A 9 -22.17 15.43 4.85
C SER A 9 -22.81 14.66 3.69
N THR A 10 -22.23 14.74 2.50
CA THR A 10 -22.57 13.88 1.36
C THR A 10 -21.83 12.55 1.44
N SER A 11 -22.54 11.48 1.82
CA SER A 11 -21.98 10.12 1.83
C SER A 11 -21.65 9.63 0.42
N PRO A 12 -20.48 9.02 0.17
CA PRO A 12 -20.15 8.44 -1.13
C PRO A 12 -20.96 7.15 -1.41
N PRO A 13 -21.20 6.81 -2.69
CA PRO A 13 -22.01 5.66 -3.06
C PRO A 13 -21.33 4.32 -2.71
N SER A 14 -22.08 3.44 -2.05
CA SER A 14 -21.64 2.09 -1.67
C SER A 14 -21.63 1.13 -2.86
N HIS A 15 -20.45 0.83 -3.40
CA HIS A 15 -20.28 -0.17 -4.46
C HIS A 15 -20.12 -1.58 -3.85
N LYS A 16 -21.17 -2.42 -3.91
CA LYS A 16 -21.07 -3.86 -3.62
C LYS A 16 -20.60 -4.61 -4.87
N PRO A 17 -19.48 -5.36 -4.84
CA PRO A 17 -19.17 -6.32 -5.89
C PRO A 17 -20.10 -7.54 -5.80
N ASN A 18 -20.62 -7.96 -6.96
CA ASN A 18 -21.58 -9.05 -7.08
C ASN A 18 -20.86 -10.42 -6.99
N GLN A 19 -21.21 -11.27 -6.03
CA GLN A 19 -20.61 -12.59 -5.89
C GLN A 19 -21.31 -13.61 -6.80
N THR A 20 -20.62 -14.08 -7.84
CA THR A 20 -21.08 -15.20 -8.65
C THR A 20 -20.26 -16.46 -8.35
N LYS A 21 -20.88 -17.41 -7.64
CA LYS A 21 -20.38 -18.79 -7.44
C LYS A 21 -21.23 -19.71 -8.32
N PRO A 22 -20.64 -20.52 -9.21
CA PRO A 22 -20.69 -21.98 -9.06
C PRO A 22 -19.37 -22.64 -9.54
N GLN A 23 -19.16 -23.96 -9.60
CA GLN A 23 -19.93 -25.15 -9.19
C GLN A 23 -19.16 -25.94 -8.09
N SER A 24 -19.55 -27.19 -7.84
CA SER A 24 -18.69 -28.31 -7.43
C SER A 24 -18.71 -29.34 -8.56
N GLN A 25 -17.61 -30.06 -8.82
CA GLN A 25 -17.61 -31.24 -9.67
C GLN A 25 -17.04 -32.44 -8.90
N THR A 26 -17.79 -33.54 -8.93
CA THR A 26 -17.44 -34.81 -8.27
C THR A 26 -17.55 -35.92 -9.31
N ASN A 27 -16.46 -36.61 -9.64
CA ASN A 27 -16.51 -38.04 -9.96
C ASN A 27 -15.13 -38.72 -10.06
N THR A 28 -14.87 -39.59 -9.08
CA THR A 28 -14.53 -41.02 -9.26
C THR A 28 -13.62 -41.45 -10.43
N GLN A 29 -12.44 -41.97 -10.12
CA GLN A 29 -12.11 -43.38 -10.43
C GLN A 29 -10.94 -43.94 -9.61
N ILE A 30 -11.05 -45.21 -9.24
CA ILE A 30 -10.01 -46.02 -8.60
C ILE A 30 -9.30 -46.84 -9.67
N GLN A 31 -7.98 -46.69 -9.81
CA GLN A 31 -7.11 -47.68 -10.47
C GLN A 31 -5.76 -47.76 -9.75
N SER A 32 -5.46 -48.95 -9.23
CA SER A 32 -4.17 -49.28 -8.63
C SER A 32 -3.18 -49.78 -9.68
N LYS A 33 -1.99 -49.18 -9.80
CA LYS A 33 -0.80 -49.88 -10.35
C LYS A 33 0.52 -49.14 -10.10
N ILE A 34 1.50 -49.91 -9.60
CA ILE A 34 2.95 -49.73 -9.72
C ILE A 34 3.52 -48.45 -9.08
N MET A 35 4.06 -48.61 -7.86
CA MET A 35 5.07 -47.69 -7.33
C MET A 35 6.33 -47.75 -8.21
N LYS A 36 6.49 -46.78 -9.10
CA LYS A 36 7.81 -46.38 -9.59
C LYS A 36 8.41 -45.43 -8.56
N THR A 37 9.64 -45.73 -8.11
CA THR A 37 10.42 -44.83 -7.26
C THR A 37 10.87 -43.62 -8.07
N THR A 38 9.96 -42.68 -8.30
CA THR A 38 10.26 -41.41 -8.96
C THR A 38 11.17 -40.61 -8.04
N THR A 39 12.45 -40.54 -8.39
CA THR A 39 13.40 -39.64 -7.72
C THR A 39 12.95 -38.22 -7.98
N THR A 40 12.24 -37.64 -7.02
CA THR A 40 11.73 -36.27 -7.09
C THR A 40 12.92 -35.33 -6.96
N LEU A 41 13.48 -34.91 -8.10
CA LEU A 41 14.29 -33.70 -8.16
C LEU A 41 13.44 -32.56 -7.64
N LEU A 42 13.69 -32.13 -6.40
CA LEU A 42 13.14 -30.87 -5.92
C LEU A 42 13.64 -29.79 -6.88
N PRO A 43 12.74 -29.02 -7.54
CA PRO A 43 13.19 -27.79 -8.16
C PRO A 43 13.78 -26.96 -7.02
N PHE A 44 15.05 -26.58 -7.16
CA PHE A 44 15.60 -25.49 -6.35
C PHE A 44 14.75 -24.27 -6.68
N LEU A 45 13.80 -23.96 -5.79
CA LEU A 45 13.08 -22.71 -5.75
C LEU A 45 14.13 -21.63 -5.51
N ALA A 46 14.67 -21.09 -6.59
CA ALA A 46 15.48 -19.89 -6.54
C ALA A 46 14.63 -18.86 -5.80
N ALA A 47 15.09 -18.46 -4.62
CA ALA A 47 14.40 -17.46 -3.83
C ALA A 47 14.37 -16.18 -4.67
N THR A 48 13.22 -15.89 -5.29
CA THR A 48 12.99 -14.61 -5.92
C THR A 48 13.30 -13.55 -4.87
N PRO A 49 14.21 -12.60 -5.13
CA PRO A 49 14.49 -11.55 -4.17
C PRO A 49 13.16 -10.90 -3.82
N ALA A 50 12.85 -10.83 -2.53
CA ALA A 50 11.63 -10.20 -2.08
C ALA A 50 11.59 -8.81 -2.70
N ALA A 51 10.54 -8.53 -3.50
CA ALA A 51 10.44 -7.26 -4.20
C ALA A 51 10.65 -6.14 -3.18
N GLN A 52 11.63 -5.27 -3.43
CA GLN A 52 11.84 -4.12 -2.56
C GLN A 52 10.67 -3.15 -2.75
N ALA A 53 10.22 -2.52 -1.66
CA ALA A 53 9.20 -1.50 -1.74
C ALA A 53 9.71 -0.32 -2.58
N ASN A 54 8.87 0.17 -3.49
CA ASN A 54 9.24 1.25 -4.39
C ASN A 54 8.91 2.63 -3.79
N ILE A 55 7.89 2.70 -2.93
CA ILE A 55 7.53 3.86 -2.13
C ILE A 55 7.43 3.44 -0.66
N HIS A 56 7.97 4.27 0.23
CA HIS A 56 7.74 4.24 1.68
C HIS A 56 6.78 5.37 2.05
N VAL A 57 5.68 5.05 2.74
CA VAL A 57 4.75 6.06 3.29
C VAL A 57 4.83 6.05 4.81
N GLY A 58 4.93 7.23 5.41
CA GLY A 58 5.20 7.36 6.83
C GLY A 58 5.15 8.80 7.33
N PHE A 59 5.68 9.01 8.52
CA PHE A 59 5.66 10.29 9.23
C PHE A 59 7.04 10.66 9.78
N SER A 60 7.36 11.95 9.74
CA SER A 60 8.38 12.55 10.60
C SER A 60 7.82 13.80 11.28
N ALA A 61 8.20 14.02 12.54
CA ALA A 61 7.84 15.24 13.27
C ALA A 61 8.26 16.54 12.54
N ARG A 62 9.29 16.47 11.67
CA ARG A 62 9.78 17.61 10.89
C ARG A 62 8.97 17.92 9.61
N TYR A 63 8.27 16.93 9.05
CA TYR A 63 7.67 17.02 7.71
C TYR A 63 6.17 16.63 7.67
N GLY A 64 5.63 16.05 8.74
CA GLY A 64 4.33 15.40 8.73
C GLY A 64 4.35 14.10 7.93
N ASN A 65 3.18 13.74 7.40
CA ASN A 65 2.99 12.56 6.56
C ASN A 65 3.57 12.81 5.16
N ALA A 66 4.38 11.87 4.69
CA ALA A 66 4.98 11.93 3.36
C ALA A 66 5.11 10.55 2.72
N ALA A 67 5.31 10.56 1.40
CA ALA A 67 5.69 9.42 0.60
C ALA A 67 7.11 9.68 0.03
N CYS A 68 7.97 8.66 0.10
CA CYS A 68 9.35 8.74 -0.33
C CYS A 68 9.71 7.56 -1.24
N PRO A 69 10.24 7.81 -2.46
CA PRO A 69 10.66 6.76 -3.37
C PRO A 69 12.10 6.34 -3.07
N SER A 70 12.31 5.09 -2.68
CA SER A 70 13.63 4.48 -2.47
C SER A 70 13.46 3.01 -2.06
N PRO A 71 14.35 2.10 -2.45
CA PRO A 71 14.61 0.94 -1.62
C PRO A 71 15.23 1.41 -0.29
N GLY A 72 14.74 0.92 0.85
CA GLY A 72 15.37 1.14 2.16
C GLY A 72 15.02 2.47 2.83
N PHE A 73 13.74 2.65 3.20
CA PHE A 73 13.20 3.73 4.05
C PHE A 73 13.25 5.16 3.48
N GLY A 74 14.00 5.40 2.41
CA GLY A 74 14.03 6.71 1.76
C GLY A 74 14.72 7.80 2.57
N CYS A 75 15.71 7.48 3.43
CA CYS A 75 16.44 8.49 4.18
C CYS A 75 17.06 9.60 3.31
N GLY A 76 17.43 9.31 2.05
CA GLY A 76 17.85 10.32 1.07
C GLY A 76 16.72 11.29 0.65
N CYS A 77 15.50 10.78 0.47
CA CYS A 77 14.30 11.57 0.21
C CYS A 77 13.87 12.40 1.43
N ILE A 78 14.02 11.84 2.63
CA ILE A 78 13.71 12.53 3.89
C ILE A 78 14.72 13.67 4.14
N SER A 79 16.02 13.42 3.93
CA SER A 79 17.10 14.38 4.18
C SER A 79 17.14 15.53 3.18
N SER A 80 17.14 15.22 1.89
CA SER A 80 17.25 16.22 0.81
C SER A 80 15.91 16.83 0.40
N GLY A 81 14.79 16.15 0.69
CA GLY A 81 13.48 16.47 0.14
C GLY A 81 13.29 16.07 -1.33
N ILE A 82 14.34 15.60 -2.01
CA ILE A 82 14.27 15.21 -3.43
C ILE A 82 13.39 13.98 -3.58
N GLY A 83 12.41 14.06 -4.49
CA GLY A 83 11.42 13.00 -4.73
C GLY A 83 10.35 12.85 -3.64
N ARG A 84 10.40 13.63 -2.56
CA ARG A 84 9.41 13.57 -1.48
C ARG A 84 8.07 14.16 -1.94
N ALA A 85 6.99 13.41 -1.74
CA ALA A 85 5.64 13.90 -1.94
C ALA A 85 4.91 14.02 -0.61
N CYS A 86 4.21 15.14 -0.40
CA CYS A 86 3.38 15.34 0.78
C CYS A 86 2.14 14.44 0.72
N VAL A 87 1.80 13.82 1.84
CA VAL A 87 0.57 13.02 1.99
C VAL A 87 -0.48 13.86 2.71
N ASN A 88 -1.72 13.82 2.19
CA ASN A 88 -2.88 14.44 2.79
C ASN A 88 -3.86 13.35 3.28
N PRO A 89 -4.34 13.40 4.54
CA PRO A 89 -4.06 14.43 5.56
C PRO A 89 -2.61 14.40 6.09
N GLN A 90 -2.03 15.57 6.38
CA GLN A 90 -0.59 15.71 6.71
C GLN A 90 -0.22 15.39 8.17
N TYR A 91 -1.15 15.56 9.12
CA TYR A 91 -0.87 15.39 10.55
C TYR A 91 -1.82 14.40 11.24
N GLU A 92 -2.63 13.69 10.47
CA GLU A 92 -3.45 12.61 11.00
C GLU A 92 -2.65 11.30 11.11
N ASN A 93 -3.00 10.50 12.10
CA ASN A 93 -2.40 9.20 12.28
C ASN A 93 -3.07 8.17 11.35
N LEU A 94 -2.51 7.99 10.15
CA LEU A 94 -3.03 7.11 9.09
C LEU A 94 -3.07 5.62 9.48
N TRP A 95 -2.43 5.21 10.59
CA TRP A 95 -2.30 3.81 11.00
C TRP A 95 -3.05 3.42 12.29
N LYS A 96 -3.28 4.35 13.23
CA LYS A 96 -4.06 4.11 14.46
C LYS A 96 -5.57 4.32 14.28
N GLY A 97 -6.00 5.04 13.24
CA GLY A 97 -7.40 5.37 13.03
C GLY A 97 -8.20 4.27 12.30
N PRO A 98 -9.34 3.81 12.82
CA PRO A 98 -10.39 3.18 11.99
C PRO A 98 -11.13 4.21 11.11
N SER A 99 -10.92 5.52 11.38
CA SER A 99 -11.50 6.65 10.64
C SER A 99 -10.86 6.88 9.26
N VAL A 100 -9.56 6.58 9.11
CA VAL A 100 -8.85 6.84 7.86
C VAL A 100 -8.92 5.59 6.97
N ASN A 101 -9.84 5.64 6.01
CA ASN A 101 -9.94 4.65 4.92
C ASN A 101 -9.41 5.18 3.58
N TRP A 102 -8.99 6.44 3.56
CA TRP A 102 -8.43 7.12 2.39
C TRP A 102 -7.33 8.11 2.79
N PHE A 103 -6.27 8.16 2.00
CA PHE A 103 -5.35 9.30 1.94
C PHE A 103 -4.92 9.53 0.49
N SER A 104 -4.27 10.64 0.21
CA SER A 104 -3.68 10.91 -1.11
C SER A 104 -2.29 11.50 -1.00
N THR A 105 -1.48 11.36 -2.05
CA THR A 105 -0.22 12.10 -2.20
C THR A 105 -0.22 12.86 -3.53
N ASN A 106 0.54 13.96 -3.54
CA ASN A 106 0.92 14.64 -4.78
C ASN A 106 1.79 13.72 -5.67
N SER A 107 2.26 14.24 -6.80
CA SER A 107 3.15 13.52 -7.72
C SER A 107 4.37 12.93 -7.00
N ILE A 108 4.65 11.64 -7.23
CA ILE A 108 5.82 10.91 -6.75
C ILE A 108 6.36 10.04 -7.89
N CYS A 109 7.66 10.02 -8.14
CA CYS A 109 8.26 9.38 -9.32
C CYS A 109 7.64 9.81 -10.67
N ASN A 110 7.26 11.09 -10.80
CA ASN A 110 6.53 11.62 -11.97
C ASN A 110 5.12 11.02 -12.16
N SER A 111 4.55 10.36 -11.15
CA SER A 111 3.14 9.94 -11.18
C SER A 111 2.20 11.14 -11.28
N PRO A 112 0.94 10.96 -11.74
CA PRO A 112 -0.13 11.89 -11.38
C PRO A 112 -0.36 11.91 -9.86
N LYS A 113 -1.29 12.75 -9.38
CA LYS A 113 -1.78 12.64 -7.99
C LYS A 113 -2.34 11.22 -7.76
N LEU A 114 -2.03 10.62 -6.60
CA LEU A 114 -2.41 9.25 -6.26
C LEU A 114 -3.32 9.21 -5.03
N ASP A 115 -4.36 8.38 -5.09
CA ASP A 115 -5.28 8.08 -4.00
C ASP A 115 -5.03 6.66 -3.46
N PHE A 116 -5.09 6.50 -2.14
CA PHE A 116 -4.80 5.26 -1.43
C PHE A 116 -6.04 4.88 -0.65
N TRP A 117 -6.61 3.72 -0.94
CA TRP A 117 -7.86 3.24 -0.34
C TRP A 117 -7.64 1.97 0.45
N ARG A 118 -7.99 2.00 1.74
CA ARG A 118 -7.86 0.86 2.66
C ARG A 118 -8.84 -0.25 2.28
N GLN A 119 -8.36 -1.48 2.29
CA GLN A 119 -9.13 -2.69 2.00
C GLN A 119 -9.52 -3.43 3.29
N PRO A 120 -10.55 -4.31 3.27
CA PRO A 120 -11.06 -4.99 4.47
C PRO A 120 -10.05 -5.91 5.18
N ASP A 121 -9.06 -6.42 4.46
CA ASP A 121 -7.94 -7.23 4.96
C ASP A 121 -6.76 -6.39 5.49
N GLY A 122 -6.82 -5.06 5.37
CA GLY A 122 -5.86 -4.12 5.92
C GLY A 122 -4.77 -3.63 4.97
N HIS A 123 -4.66 -4.16 3.74
CA HIS A 123 -3.80 -3.56 2.72
C HIS A 123 -4.43 -2.28 2.15
N TRP A 124 -3.67 -1.51 1.39
CA TRP A 124 -4.15 -0.32 0.70
C TRP A 124 -3.97 -0.48 -0.80
N ASN A 125 -4.98 -0.11 -1.59
CA ASN A 125 -4.88 -0.07 -3.05
C ASN A 125 -4.56 1.35 -3.51
N ILE A 126 -3.65 1.47 -4.47
CA ILE A 126 -3.22 2.75 -5.07
C ILE A 126 -3.97 2.96 -6.38
N TYR A 127 -4.48 4.17 -6.61
CA TYR A 127 -5.18 4.59 -7.83
C TYR A 127 -4.70 5.98 -8.25
N VAL A 128 -4.91 6.35 -9.51
CA VAL A 128 -4.77 7.76 -9.94
C VAL A 128 -5.97 8.55 -9.43
N SER A 129 -5.73 9.68 -8.76
CA SER A 129 -6.80 10.51 -8.21
C SER A 129 -7.77 10.96 -9.31
N GLY A 130 -9.08 10.75 -9.08
CA GLY A 130 -10.13 11.09 -10.04
C GLY A 130 -10.30 10.11 -11.21
N GLN A 131 -9.52 9.02 -11.28
CA GLN A 131 -9.75 7.92 -12.22
C GLN A 131 -10.43 6.73 -11.54
N VAL A 132 -11.29 6.02 -12.27
CA VAL A 132 -12.08 4.90 -11.73
C VAL A 132 -11.48 3.56 -12.14
N GLY A 133 -11.35 2.65 -11.17
CA GLY A 133 -11.21 1.21 -11.42
C GLY A 133 -9.80 0.67 -11.73
N GLN A 134 -8.84 1.50 -12.14
CA GLN A 134 -7.48 1.03 -12.41
C GLN A 134 -6.58 1.09 -11.16
N LYS A 135 -6.39 -0.06 -10.51
CA LYS A 135 -5.35 -0.25 -9.46
C LYS A 135 -3.97 -0.09 -10.10
N LYS A 136 -3.13 0.73 -9.48
CA LYS A 136 -1.75 1.08 -9.90
C LYS A 136 -0.67 0.49 -9.00
N GLY A 137 -1.08 -0.12 -7.91
CA GLY A 137 -0.20 -0.65 -6.90
C GLY A 137 -0.95 -0.96 -5.62
N GLU A 138 -0.20 -1.38 -4.61
CA GLU A 138 -0.71 -1.68 -3.28
C GLU A 138 0.33 -1.35 -2.21
N CYS A 139 -0.15 -1.15 -0.98
CA CYS A 139 0.71 -0.97 0.18
C CYS A 139 0.35 -1.91 1.32
N TRP A 140 1.39 -2.43 1.96
CA TRP A 140 1.33 -3.32 3.12
C TRP A 140 1.88 -2.62 4.34
N LYS A 141 1.36 -2.98 5.53
CA LYS A 141 1.80 -2.40 6.80
C LYS A 141 3.26 -2.78 7.08
N ALA A 142 4.06 -1.80 7.47
CA ALA A 142 5.51 -1.97 7.66
C ALA A 142 5.99 -1.81 9.10
N ASP A 143 5.26 -1.08 9.95
CA ASP A 143 5.53 -0.85 11.39
C ASP A 143 7.02 -0.75 11.78
N THR A 144 7.78 0.04 11.02
CA THR A 144 9.24 0.12 11.15
C THR A 144 9.69 1.56 11.33
N THR A 145 10.74 1.78 12.10
CA THR A 145 11.34 3.11 12.32
C THR A 145 12.73 3.15 11.74
N ALA A 146 13.09 4.24 11.09
CA ALA A 146 14.44 4.53 10.63
C ALA A 146 14.91 5.89 11.18
N SER A 147 16.16 5.94 11.66
CA SER A 147 16.83 7.19 11.99
C SER A 147 17.64 7.66 10.79
N CYS A 148 17.26 8.80 10.22
CA CYS A 148 17.95 9.45 9.11
C CYS A 148 18.82 10.61 9.64
N LEU A 149 19.73 11.14 8.79
CA LEU A 149 20.59 12.30 9.12
C LEU A 149 21.36 12.14 10.45
N GLY A 150 22.03 11.01 10.65
CA GLY A 150 22.82 10.77 11.87
C GLY A 150 22.00 10.71 13.17
N GLY A 151 20.67 10.63 13.09
CA GLY A 151 19.76 10.63 14.24
C GLY A 151 18.90 11.89 14.35
N GLU A 152 19.17 12.94 13.58
CA GLU A 152 18.41 14.21 13.65
C GLU A 152 16.94 14.08 13.19
N VAL A 153 16.63 13.09 12.35
CA VAL A 153 15.28 12.91 11.81
C VAL A 153 14.85 11.46 11.96
N GLU A 154 13.94 11.21 12.89
CA GLU A 154 13.22 9.96 13.00
C GLU A 154 12.11 9.88 11.93
N TRP A 155 12.01 8.71 11.30
CA TRP A 155 11.00 8.38 10.29
C TRP A 155 10.25 7.12 10.70
N PHE A 156 8.95 7.26 10.93
CA PHE A 156 8.04 6.16 11.20
C PHE A 156 7.46 5.69 9.87
N ASN A 157 7.98 4.59 9.35
CA ASN A 157 7.55 3.96 8.11
C ASN A 157 6.33 3.09 8.37
N TRP A 158 5.16 3.58 7.94
CA TRP A 158 3.87 2.93 8.16
C TRP A 158 3.54 1.91 7.07
N PHE A 159 3.90 2.20 5.82
CA PHE A 159 3.57 1.36 4.68
C PHE A 159 4.72 1.16 3.69
N TRP A 160 4.86 -0.08 3.23
CA TRP A 160 5.65 -0.46 2.07
C TRP A 160 4.73 -0.56 0.86
N CYS A 161 4.97 0.27 -0.16
CA CYS A 161 4.14 0.36 -1.34
C CYS A 161 4.88 -0.14 -2.60
N TYR A 162 4.18 -0.94 -3.39
CA TYR A 162 4.56 -1.43 -4.70
C TYR A 162 3.69 -0.75 -5.74
N THR A 163 4.28 -0.16 -6.77
CA THR A 163 3.55 0.63 -7.78
C THR A 163 4.29 0.64 -9.11
N GLU A 164 3.55 0.78 -10.22
CA GLU A 164 4.13 0.91 -11.57
C GLU A 164 4.85 2.25 -11.81
N TYR A 165 4.63 3.25 -10.95
CA TYR A 165 5.22 4.60 -11.14
C TYR A 165 6.66 4.77 -10.66
N CYS A 166 7.10 3.91 -9.74
CA CYS A 166 8.45 3.93 -9.18
C CYS A 166 9.05 2.56 -9.45
N GLY A 167 10.02 2.46 -10.37
CA GLY A 167 10.64 1.22 -10.82
C GLY A 167 11.80 1.48 -11.76
#